data_AF-A0A7V9FYM2-F1
#
_entry.id   AF-A0A7V9FYM2-F1
#
_cell.length_a   1.000
_cell.length_b   1.000
_cell.length_c   1.000
_cell.angle_alpha   90.00
_cell.angle_beta   90.00
_cell.angle_gamma   90.00
#
_symmetry.space_group_name_H-M   'P 1'
#
loop_
_entity.id
_entity.type
_entity.pdbx_description
1 polymer ?
#
loop_
_entity_poly.entity_id
_entity_poly.type
_entity_poly.pdbx_seq_one_letter_code
_entity_poly.pdbx_strand_id
1 'polypeptide(L)'
;MGSPRRAVGALAALAAAVIVVGLLSRRGPDESRGATLSRTAFVAEADRICSGLGRANRQLEPAPRPYDAQAVGFFDALHDNTVSARGQLEQLEPPAAERAALDRLVGAYRSLEVKLEQASGAASVEQGPEVSALIAEVVEGTRAVAAEERALGVCAGTRSAAQTIGREVARTRENPLTQTGPLLP
;
A
#
# COMPACT_ATOMS: atom_id res chain seq x y z
N MET A 1 -5.16 -38.44 62.75
CA MET A 1 -6.24 -38.42 61.73
C MET A 1 -5.76 -37.60 60.56
N GLY A 2 -5.26 -38.26 59.51
CA GLY A 2 -4.82 -37.62 58.28
C GLY A 2 -5.76 -38.01 57.15
N SER A 3 -6.27 -37.02 56.42
CA SER A 3 -6.58 -37.11 54.99
C SER A 3 -6.93 -35.73 54.42
N PRO A 4 -6.69 -35.52 53.11
CA PRO A 4 -6.44 -34.21 52.52
C PRO A 4 -7.70 -33.65 51.85
N ARG A 5 -7.78 -32.33 51.71
CA ARG A 5 -8.65 -31.70 50.71
C ARG A 5 -7.80 -30.81 49.82
N ARG A 6 -7.56 -31.33 48.61
CA ARG A 6 -7.10 -30.58 47.44
C ARG A 6 -8.10 -29.45 47.17
N ALA A 7 -7.63 -28.20 47.23
CA ALA A 7 -8.32 -27.08 46.61
C ALA A 7 -7.51 -26.68 45.37
N VAL A 8 -7.90 -27.27 44.25
CA VAL A 8 -7.61 -26.75 42.91
C VAL A 8 -8.44 -25.47 42.78
N GLY A 9 -7.77 -24.32 42.67
CA GLY A 9 -8.40 -23.01 42.63
C GLY A 9 -7.85 -22.15 41.50
N ALA A 10 -8.39 -22.40 40.31
CA ALA A 10 -8.60 -21.49 39.17
C ALA A 10 -7.51 -20.45 38.81
N LEU A 11 -6.99 -20.64 37.60
CA LEU A 11 -6.27 -19.65 36.81
C LEU A 11 -6.96 -18.28 36.80
N ALA A 12 -6.17 -17.24 37.07
CA ALA A 12 -6.50 -15.86 36.75
C ALA A 12 -6.46 -15.68 35.21
N ALA A 13 -7.64 -15.58 34.59
CA ALA A 13 -7.78 -15.12 33.21
C ALA A 13 -7.83 -13.58 33.20
N LEU A 14 -6.74 -12.95 32.77
CA LEU A 14 -6.62 -11.50 32.66
C LEU A 14 -5.88 -11.14 31.36
N ALA A 15 -6.66 -10.86 30.32
CA ALA A 15 -6.32 -10.07 29.13
C ALA A 15 -7.57 -10.08 28.23
N ALA A 16 -8.58 -9.24 28.46
CA ALA A 16 -8.65 -7.84 28.07
C ALA A 16 -8.35 -7.60 26.56
N ALA A 17 -9.44 -7.38 25.82
CA ALA A 17 -9.55 -6.62 24.58
C ALA A 17 -8.91 -7.19 23.30
N VAL A 18 -9.49 -8.28 22.77
CA VAL A 18 -9.47 -8.51 21.32
C VAL A 18 -10.60 -7.70 20.68
N ILE A 19 -10.21 -6.50 20.23
CA ILE A 19 -10.60 -5.85 18.97
C ILE A 19 -12.03 -6.17 18.49
N VAL A 20 -12.94 -5.21 18.73
CA VAL A 20 -14.21 -5.07 18.01
C VAL A 20 -13.92 -4.63 16.57
N VAL A 21 -13.59 -5.58 15.69
CA VAL A 21 -13.56 -5.40 14.21
C VAL A 21 -14.47 -6.43 13.50
N GLY A 22 -15.21 -7.24 14.25
CA GLY A 22 -16.03 -8.33 13.71
C GLY A 22 -17.50 -8.02 13.39
N LEU A 23 -17.94 -6.75 13.39
CA LEU A 23 -19.36 -6.41 13.20
C LEU A 23 -19.74 -5.92 11.79
N LEU A 24 -18.85 -6.08 10.81
CA LEU A 24 -19.21 -6.10 9.38
C LEU A 24 -18.97 -7.48 8.71
N SER A 25 -18.50 -8.48 9.46
CA SER A 25 -18.23 -9.84 8.95
C SER A 25 -19.44 -10.79 8.98
N ARG A 26 -20.67 -10.25 9.00
CA ARG A 26 -21.91 -11.04 8.80
C ARG A 26 -22.49 -10.78 7.42
N ARG A 27 -21.78 -11.25 6.39
CA ARG A 27 -22.38 -11.82 5.17
C ARG A 27 -21.68 -13.15 4.93
N GLY A 28 -22.46 -14.20 4.73
CA GLY A 28 -22.04 -15.59 4.85
C GLY A 28 -20.96 -16.04 3.85
N PRO A 29 -20.37 -17.21 4.09
CA PRO A 29 -19.45 -17.85 3.17
C PRO A 29 -20.28 -18.65 2.17
N ASP A 30 -20.83 -17.99 1.16
CA ASP A 30 -21.30 -18.53 -0.14
C ASP A 30 -22.28 -17.52 -0.76
N GLU A 31 -22.21 -17.37 -2.08
CA GLU A 31 -22.98 -16.41 -2.92
C GLU A 31 -22.59 -14.92 -2.85
N SER A 32 -21.57 -14.51 -3.63
CA SER A 32 -21.50 -13.19 -4.32
C SER A 32 -20.25 -12.99 -5.20
N ARG A 33 -19.53 -14.06 -5.61
CA ARG A 33 -18.75 -13.98 -6.86
C ARG A 33 -19.76 -13.99 -8.00
N GLY A 34 -20.27 -12.83 -8.39
CA GLY A 34 -21.17 -12.75 -9.56
C GLY A 34 -22.19 -11.61 -9.57
N ALA A 35 -22.33 -10.84 -8.48
CA ALA A 35 -23.21 -9.68 -8.50
C ALA A 35 -22.43 -8.43 -8.91
N THR A 36 -22.65 -7.98 -10.15
CA THR A 36 -22.13 -6.69 -10.65
C THR A 36 -22.53 -5.55 -9.73
N LEU A 37 -21.57 -4.75 -9.28
CA LEU A 37 -21.81 -3.58 -8.46
C LEU A 37 -22.55 -2.50 -9.25
N SER A 38 -23.42 -1.74 -8.57
CA SER A 38 -23.89 -0.46 -9.11
C SER A 38 -22.70 0.50 -9.24
N ARG A 39 -22.79 1.50 -10.12
CA ARG A 39 -21.72 2.48 -10.29
C ARG A 39 -21.32 3.15 -8.98
N THR A 40 -22.30 3.56 -8.18
CA THR A 40 -22.07 4.19 -6.88
C THR A 40 -21.36 3.24 -5.90
N ALA A 41 -21.77 1.98 -5.84
CA ALA A 41 -21.14 0.98 -4.97
C ALA A 41 -19.69 0.68 -5.42
N PHE A 42 -19.46 0.58 -6.73
CA PHE A 42 -18.14 0.42 -7.31
C PHE A 42 -17.20 1.58 -6.96
N VAL A 43 -17.65 2.83 -7.14
CA VAL A 43 -16.85 4.03 -6.77
C VAL A 43 -16.51 4.01 -5.28
N ALA A 44 -17.51 3.78 -4.43
CA ALA A 44 -17.33 3.78 -2.99
C ALA A 44 -16.30 2.73 -2.55
N GLU A 45 -16.32 1.55 -3.17
CA GLU A 45 -15.41 0.47 -2.84
C GLU A 45 -13.98 0.73 -3.35
N ALA A 46 -13.82 1.23 -4.58
CA ALA A 46 -12.52 1.66 -5.10
C ALA A 46 -11.91 2.77 -4.23
N ASP A 47 -12.73 3.76 -3.84
CA ASP A 47 -12.34 4.84 -2.94
C ASP A 47 -11.91 4.33 -1.55
N ARG A 48 -12.59 3.29 -1.04
CA ARG A 48 -12.24 2.63 0.23
C ARG A 48 -10.88 1.94 0.13
N ILE A 49 -10.61 1.24 -0.97
CA ILE A 49 -9.33 0.58 -1.24
C ILE A 49 -8.20 1.61 -1.31
N CYS A 50 -8.35 2.66 -2.12
CA CYS A 50 -7.36 3.74 -2.24
C CYS A 50 -7.12 4.49 -0.92
N SER A 51 -8.17 4.68 -0.11
CA SER A 51 -8.02 5.22 1.25
C SER A 51 -7.23 4.28 2.16
N GLY A 52 -7.41 2.97 2.01
CA GLY A 52 -6.64 1.92 2.69
C GLY A 52 -5.17 1.99 2.34
N LEU A 53 -4.84 2.00 1.05
CA LEU A 53 -3.49 2.21 0.53
C LEU A 53 -2.85 3.47 1.11
N GLY A 54 -3.55 4.60 1.04
CA GLY A 54 -3.04 5.86 1.59
C GLY A 54 -2.79 5.83 3.09
N ARG A 55 -3.58 5.07 3.87
CA ARG A 55 -3.31 4.88 5.31
C ARG A 55 -2.08 4.01 5.53
N ALA A 56 -1.96 2.89 4.81
CA ALA A 56 -0.82 1.99 4.92
C ALA A 56 0.49 2.71 4.59
N ASN A 57 0.52 3.49 3.51
CA ASN A 57 1.72 4.24 3.11
C ASN A 57 2.12 5.32 4.12
N ARG A 58 1.15 5.98 4.77
CA ARG A 58 1.45 6.97 5.82
C ARG A 58 1.95 6.36 7.13
N GLN A 59 1.78 5.05 7.32
CA GLN A 59 2.25 4.31 8.48
C GLN A 59 3.66 3.74 8.27
N LEU A 60 4.19 3.82 7.04
CA LEU A 60 5.57 3.41 6.77
C LEU A 60 6.52 4.31 7.56
N GLU A 61 7.54 3.69 8.14
CA GLU A 61 8.60 4.46 8.79
C GLU A 61 9.27 5.36 7.74
N PRO A 62 9.47 6.66 8.06
CA PRO A 62 10.20 7.53 7.17
C PRO A 62 11.62 7.00 6.98
N ALA A 63 12.18 7.19 5.79
CA ALA A 63 13.57 6.82 5.52
C ALA A 63 14.52 7.39 6.58
N PRO A 64 15.52 6.63 7.05
CA PRO A 64 16.47 7.10 8.05
C PRO A 64 17.25 8.33 7.55
N ARG A 65 17.42 9.32 8.43
CA ARG A 65 18.20 10.56 8.21
C ARG A 65 19.71 10.33 8.48
N PRO A 66 20.66 11.16 7.97
CA PRO A 66 20.53 12.50 7.38
C PRO A 66 20.44 12.54 5.86
N TYR A 67 20.70 11.41 5.21
CA TYR A 67 20.53 11.21 3.78
C TYR A 67 19.44 10.17 3.73
N ASP A 68 18.28 10.50 3.16
CA ASP A 68 17.11 9.65 3.09
C ASP A 68 17.43 8.40 2.25
N ALA A 69 18.34 7.56 2.75
CA ALA A 69 18.79 6.35 2.12
C ALA A 69 17.53 5.55 1.96
N GLN A 70 17.17 5.30 0.71
CA GLN A 70 15.93 4.60 0.45
C GLN A 70 16.15 3.18 0.90
N ALA A 71 15.72 2.90 2.12
CA ALA A 71 15.83 1.60 2.70
C ALA A 71 15.07 0.65 1.78
N VAL A 72 15.68 -0.47 1.42
CA VAL A 72 15.03 -1.56 0.68
C VAL A 72 13.65 -1.84 1.27
N GLY A 73 13.55 -1.88 2.61
CA GLY A 73 12.30 -2.06 3.34
C GLY A 73 11.22 -0.99 3.11
N PHE A 74 11.58 0.25 2.77
CA PHE A 74 10.61 1.28 2.39
C PHE A 74 9.97 0.97 1.04
N PHE A 75 10.78 0.62 0.04
CA PHE A 75 10.27 0.26 -1.27
C PHE A 75 9.52 -1.07 -1.27
N ASP A 76 10.01 -2.07 -0.55
CA ASP A 76 9.30 -3.34 -0.36
C ASP A 76 7.92 -3.11 0.25
N ALA A 77 7.83 -2.29 1.30
CA ALA A 77 6.56 -2.02 1.95
C ALA A 77 5.61 -1.20 1.05
N LEU A 78 6.12 -0.24 0.27
CA LEU A 78 5.33 0.46 -0.75
C LEU A 78 4.84 -0.48 -1.84
N HIS A 79 5.71 -1.38 -2.31
CA HIS A 79 5.38 -2.41 -3.30
C HIS A 79 4.26 -3.32 -2.78
N ASP A 80 4.41 -3.87 -1.59
CA ASP A 80 3.42 -4.76 -0.96
C ASP A 80 2.06 -4.09 -0.77
N ASN A 81 2.05 -2.84 -0.31
CA ASN A 81 0.83 -2.05 -0.18
C ASN A 81 0.16 -1.83 -1.55
N THR A 82 0.95 -1.57 -2.59
CA THR A 82 0.48 -1.36 -3.96
C THR A 82 -0.10 -2.66 -4.55
N VAL A 83 0.61 -3.78 -4.41
CA VAL A 83 0.14 -5.12 -4.81
C VAL A 83 -1.17 -5.47 -4.13
N SER A 84 -1.28 -5.23 -2.82
CA SER A 84 -2.50 -5.48 -2.05
C SER A 84 -3.68 -4.63 -2.53
N ALA A 85 -3.45 -3.34 -2.80
CA ALA A 85 -4.48 -2.44 -3.31
C ALA A 85 -4.94 -2.84 -4.72
N ARG A 86 -4.00 -3.14 -5.63
CA ARG A 86 -4.32 -3.65 -6.96
C ARG A 86 -5.11 -4.95 -6.89
N GLY A 87 -4.67 -5.90 -6.06
CA GLY A 87 -5.33 -7.20 -5.91
C GLY A 87 -6.78 -7.05 -5.43
N GLN A 88 -7.08 -6.05 -4.61
CA GLN A 88 -8.45 -5.70 -4.22
C GLN A 88 -9.24 -5.03 -5.35
N LEU A 89 -8.62 -4.12 -6.12
CA LEU A 89 -9.25 -3.48 -7.29
C LEU A 89 -9.61 -4.50 -8.38
N GLU A 90 -8.74 -5.48 -8.62
CA GLU A 90 -8.95 -6.56 -9.60
C GLU A 90 -10.12 -7.48 -9.23
N GLN A 91 -10.45 -7.58 -7.94
CA GLN A 91 -11.58 -8.37 -7.45
C GLN A 91 -12.92 -7.61 -7.51
N LEU A 92 -12.91 -6.32 -7.86
CA LEU A 92 -14.16 -5.58 -8.01
C LEU A 92 -14.91 -6.06 -9.25
N GLU A 93 -16.22 -6.15 -9.12
CA GLU A 93 -17.11 -6.39 -10.25
C GLU A 93 -17.79 -5.09 -10.71
N PRO A 94 -17.11 -4.21 -11.49
CA PRO A 94 -17.72 -2.98 -11.97
C PRO A 94 -18.88 -3.22 -12.95
N PRO A 95 -19.77 -2.22 -13.11
CA PRO A 95 -20.69 -2.16 -14.24
C PRO A 95 -19.98 -2.40 -15.57
N ALA A 96 -20.68 -2.99 -16.54
CA ALA A 96 -20.10 -3.33 -17.85
C ALA A 96 -19.41 -2.13 -18.55
N ALA A 97 -20.00 -0.93 -18.44
CA ALA A 97 -19.46 0.29 -19.03
C ALA A 97 -18.09 0.71 -18.43
N GLU A 98 -17.78 0.27 -17.22
CA GLU A 98 -16.58 0.68 -16.47
C GLU A 98 -15.47 -0.38 -16.53
N ARG A 99 -15.75 -1.61 -17.01
CA ARG A 99 -14.80 -2.73 -17.00
C ARG A 99 -13.46 -2.36 -17.66
N ALA A 100 -13.51 -1.89 -18.90
CA ALA A 100 -12.30 -1.56 -19.65
C ALA A 100 -11.47 -0.44 -18.97
N ALA A 101 -12.12 0.46 -18.24
CA ALA A 101 -11.43 1.51 -17.50
C ALA A 101 -10.83 0.98 -16.18
N LEU A 102 -11.51 0.06 -15.48
CA LEU A 102 -10.90 -0.66 -14.37
C LEU A 102 -9.70 -1.50 -14.81
N ASP A 103 -9.78 -2.20 -15.96
CA ASP A 103 -8.69 -3.02 -16.47
C ASP A 103 -7.43 -2.17 -16.76
N ARG A 104 -7.61 -0.97 -17.33
CA ARG A 104 -6.49 -0.02 -17.51
C ARG A 104 -5.92 0.46 -16.18
N LEU A 105 -6.77 0.77 -15.20
CA LEU A 105 -6.32 1.17 -13.87
C LEU A 105 -5.50 0.05 -13.20
N VAL A 106 -6.00 -1.19 -13.23
CA VAL A 106 -5.30 -2.37 -12.71
C VAL A 106 -3.97 -2.57 -13.45
N GLY A 107 -3.97 -2.42 -14.78
CA GLY A 107 -2.76 -2.45 -15.60
C GLY A 107 -1.73 -1.39 -15.21
N ALA A 108 -2.17 -0.15 -14.97
CA ALA A 108 -1.30 0.94 -14.53
C ALA A 108 -0.70 0.65 -13.13
N TYR A 109 -1.48 0.09 -12.21
CA TYR A 109 -0.97 -0.38 -10.91
C TYR A 109 0.08 -1.49 -11.08
N ARG A 110 -0.12 -2.48 -11.98
CA ARG A 110 0.91 -3.50 -12.28
C ARG A 110 2.21 -2.88 -12.79
N SER A 111 2.12 -1.91 -13.70
CA SER A 111 3.32 -1.21 -14.19
C SER A 111 4.03 -0.43 -13.08
N LEU A 112 3.28 0.12 -12.11
CA LEU A 112 3.86 0.79 -10.95
C LEU A 112 4.53 -0.20 -9.98
N GLU A 113 3.95 -1.38 -9.78
CA GLU A 113 4.54 -2.46 -8.97
C GLU A 113 5.93 -2.84 -9.48
N VAL A 114 6.08 -3.09 -10.78
CA VAL A 114 7.37 -3.43 -11.39
C VAL A 114 8.43 -2.35 -11.14
N LYS A 115 8.06 -1.08 -11.20
CA LYS A 115 8.99 0.04 -10.94
C LYS A 115 9.40 0.12 -9.48
N LEU A 116 8.49 -0.16 -8.55
CA LEU A 116 8.80 -0.20 -7.12
C LEU A 116 9.72 -1.38 -6.79
N GLU A 117 9.50 -2.54 -7.41
CA GLU A 117 10.38 -3.71 -7.29
C GLU A 117 11.78 -3.41 -7.83
N GLN A 118 11.88 -2.78 -9.01
CA GLN A 118 13.17 -2.34 -9.58
C GLN A 118 13.89 -1.34 -8.67
N ALA A 119 13.17 -0.36 -8.13
CA ALA A 119 13.73 0.62 -7.20
C ALA A 119 14.24 -0.05 -5.90
N SER A 120 13.50 -1.03 -5.37
CA SER A 120 13.94 -1.84 -4.23
C SER A 120 15.22 -2.63 -4.55
N GLY A 121 15.24 -3.31 -5.69
CA GLY A 121 16.40 -4.07 -6.16
C GLY A 121 17.65 -3.19 -6.28
N ALA A 122 17.53 -2.03 -6.92
CA ALA A 122 18.65 -1.08 -7.05
C ALA A 122 19.12 -0.55 -5.68
N ALA A 123 18.18 -0.19 -4.80
CA ALA A 123 18.48 0.30 -3.45
C ALA A 123 19.19 -0.75 -2.57
N SER A 124 19.07 -2.04 -2.89
CA SER A 124 19.75 -3.14 -2.19
C SER A 124 21.22 -3.31 -2.59
N VAL A 125 21.62 -2.80 -3.76
CA VAL A 125 22.97 -2.97 -4.31
C VAL A 125 23.79 -1.70 -4.10
N GLU A 126 23.29 -0.55 -4.55
CA GLU A 126 24.03 0.72 -4.51
C GLU A 126 23.09 1.92 -4.38
N GLN A 127 23.44 2.84 -3.48
CA GLN A 127 22.73 4.11 -3.31
C GLN A 127 23.38 5.15 -4.24
N GLY A 128 22.86 5.27 -5.47
CA GLY A 128 23.48 6.10 -6.51
C GLY A 128 22.48 6.69 -7.52
N PRO A 129 22.97 7.29 -8.63
CA PRO A 129 22.15 7.96 -9.63
C PRO A 129 21.06 7.06 -10.26
N GLU A 130 21.29 5.76 -10.33
CA GLU A 130 20.32 4.78 -10.83
C GLU A 130 19.06 4.71 -9.95
N VAL A 131 19.24 4.68 -8.62
CA VAL A 131 18.12 4.70 -7.67
C VAL A 131 17.33 6.01 -7.84
N SER A 132 18.02 7.15 -8.00
CA SER A 132 17.38 8.45 -8.25
C SER A 132 16.58 8.49 -9.56
N ALA A 133 17.07 7.85 -10.62
CA ALA A 133 16.33 7.70 -11.87
C ALA A 133 15.07 6.84 -11.69
N LEU A 134 15.18 5.71 -11.00
CA LEU A 134 14.06 4.81 -10.70
C LEU A 134 13.00 5.48 -9.81
N ILE A 135 13.41 6.30 -8.83
CA ILE A 135 12.50 7.17 -8.06
C ILE A 135 11.67 8.04 -8.99
N ALA A 136 12.30 8.73 -9.94
CA ALA A 136 11.60 9.59 -10.88
C ALA A 136 10.61 8.80 -11.74
N GLU A 137 11.00 7.60 -12.20
CA GLU A 137 10.13 6.70 -12.95
C GLU A 137 8.92 6.21 -12.14
N VAL A 138 9.11 5.92 -10.85
CA VAL A 138 8.05 5.59 -9.90
C VAL A 138 7.11 6.78 -9.78
N VAL A 139 7.63 8.00 -9.55
CA VAL A 139 6.82 9.23 -9.47
C VAL A 139 5.99 9.44 -10.73
N GLU A 140 6.58 9.32 -11.93
CA GLU A 140 5.81 9.38 -13.19
C GLU A 140 4.78 8.25 -13.30
N GLY A 141 5.12 7.04 -12.85
CA GLY A 141 4.18 5.92 -12.76
C GLY A 141 2.95 6.24 -11.91
N THR A 142 3.14 6.90 -10.76
CA THR A 142 2.01 7.30 -9.91
C THR A 142 1.10 8.34 -10.56
N ARG A 143 1.65 9.20 -11.45
CA ARG A 143 0.84 10.15 -12.23
C ARG A 143 0.03 9.45 -13.31
N ALA A 144 0.59 8.42 -13.94
CA ALA A 144 -0.13 7.59 -14.91
C ALA A 144 -1.31 6.86 -14.22
N VAL A 145 -1.06 6.24 -13.07
CA VAL A 145 -2.14 5.63 -12.26
C VAL A 145 -3.20 6.67 -11.89
N ALA A 146 -2.80 7.84 -11.41
CA ALA A 146 -3.73 8.91 -11.06
C ALA A 146 -4.54 9.46 -12.25
N ALA A 147 -4.02 9.34 -13.48
CA ALA A 147 -4.77 9.68 -14.68
C ALA A 147 -5.91 8.67 -14.95
N GLU A 148 -5.64 7.38 -14.78
CA GLU A 148 -6.67 6.33 -14.89
C GLU A 148 -7.69 6.42 -13.73
N GLU A 149 -7.24 6.70 -12.50
CA GLU A 149 -8.13 6.96 -11.35
C GLU A 149 -9.11 8.11 -11.67
N ARG A 150 -8.60 9.21 -12.23
CA ARG A 150 -9.42 10.36 -12.64
C ARG A 150 -10.38 10.02 -13.76
N ALA A 151 -9.92 9.30 -14.79
CA ALA A 151 -10.76 8.88 -15.91
C ALA A 151 -11.92 7.99 -15.44
N LEU A 152 -11.67 7.15 -14.43
CA LEU A 152 -12.65 6.26 -13.83
C LEU A 152 -13.49 6.95 -12.72
N GLY A 153 -13.17 8.20 -12.36
CA GLY A 153 -13.88 8.94 -11.32
C GLY A 153 -13.73 8.34 -9.91
N VAL A 154 -12.59 7.72 -9.62
CA VAL A 154 -12.28 7.08 -8.33
C VAL A 154 -10.99 7.65 -7.73
N CYS A 155 -10.76 7.38 -6.46
CA CYS A 155 -9.52 7.65 -5.73
C CYS A 155 -9.10 9.14 -5.74
N ALA A 156 -10.05 10.05 -5.88
CA ALA A 156 -9.77 11.47 -6.04
C ALA A 156 -9.08 12.10 -4.81
N GLY A 157 -8.28 13.15 -5.07
CA GLY A 157 -7.64 13.99 -4.06
C GLY A 157 -6.54 13.25 -3.29
N THR A 158 -6.62 13.29 -1.96
CA THR A 158 -5.63 12.71 -1.03
C THR A 158 -5.57 11.19 -1.05
N ARG A 159 -6.45 10.54 -1.81
CA ARG A 159 -6.52 9.08 -1.98
C ARG A 159 -5.77 8.60 -3.22
N SER A 160 -5.44 9.51 -4.14
CA SER A 160 -4.84 9.16 -5.43
C SER A 160 -3.44 8.59 -5.26
N ALA A 161 -3.04 7.68 -6.16
CA ALA A 161 -1.68 7.11 -6.16
C ALA A 161 -0.59 8.20 -6.16
N ALA A 162 -0.80 9.31 -6.88
CA ALA A 162 0.12 10.45 -6.88
C ALA A 162 0.31 11.08 -5.49
N GLN A 163 -0.74 11.11 -4.66
CA GLN A 163 -0.70 11.70 -3.32
C GLN A 163 -0.30 10.69 -2.23
N THR A 164 -0.52 9.40 -2.45
CA THR A 164 -0.28 8.34 -1.45
C THR A 164 1.02 7.58 -1.65
N ILE A 165 1.48 7.42 -2.91
CA ILE A 165 2.76 6.79 -3.26
C ILE A 165 3.72 7.86 -3.73
N GLY A 166 3.33 8.65 -4.73
CA GLY A 166 4.23 9.61 -5.40
C GLY A 166 4.81 10.63 -4.44
N ARG A 167 3.97 11.14 -3.51
CA ARG A 167 4.42 12.06 -2.46
C ARG A 167 5.39 11.42 -1.47
N GLU A 168 5.18 10.16 -1.08
CA GLU A 168 6.05 9.48 -0.12
C GLU A 168 7.43 9.21 -0.74
N VAL A 169 7.43 8.74 -2.00
CA VAL A 169 8.67 8.55 -2.75
C VAL A 169 9.39 9.89 -2.97
N ALA A 170 8.68 10.97 -3.34
CA ALA A 170 9.30 12.28 -3.56
C ALA A 170 9.82 12.98 -2.29
N ARG A 171 9.47 12.50 -1.09
CA ARG A 171 10.05 13.02 0.17
C ARG A 171 11.50 12.59 0.36
N THR A 172 11.90 11.49 -0.27
CA THR A 172 13.28 11.01 -0.22
C THR A 172 14.13 11.91 -1.13
N ARG A 173 15.08 12.65 -0.56
CA ARG A 173 15.99 13.52 -1.33
C ARG A 173 17.31 12.82 -1.62
N GLU A 174 18.00 13.29 -2.66
CA GLU A 174 19.38 12.85 -2.96
C GLU A 174 20.30 13.04 -1.76
N ASN A 175 21.23 12.08 -1.58
CA ASN A 175 22.33 12.20 -0.64
C ASN A 175 23.27 13.35 -1.10
N PRO A 176 23.42 14.47 -0.36
CA PRO A 176 24.36 15.54 -0.70
C PRO A 176 25.81 15.07 -0.85
N LEU A 177 26.19 13.93 -0.24
CA LEU A 177 27.53 13.36 -0.35
C LEU A 177 27.82 12.75 -1.73
N THR A 178 26.83 12.55 -2.61
CA THR A 178 27.10 12.16 -4.01
C THR A 178 27.41 13.37 -4.90
N GLN A 179 27.08 14.59 -4.46
CA GLN A 179 27.40 15.83 -5.19
C GLN A 179 28.74 16.43 -4.78
N THR A 180 29.19 16.21 -3.56
CA THR A 180 30.55 16.54 -3.13
C THR A 180 31.43 15.31 -3.34
N GLY A 181 32.42 15.38 -4.24
CA GLY A 181 33.39 14.30 -4.45
C GLY A 181 34.06 13.81 -3.15
N PRO A 182 34.86 12.72 -3.21
CA PRO A 182 35.39 12.06 -2.02
C PRO A 182 36.00 13.06 -1.05
N LEU A 183 35.63 12.94 0.23
CA LEU A 183 36.19 13.74 1.31
C LEU A 183 37.72 13.62 1.23
N LEU A 184 38.37 14.73 0.89
CA LEU A 184 39.83 14.79 0.84
C LEU A 184 40.37 14.44 2.23
N PRO A 185 41.45 13.65 2.31
CA PRO A 185 41.97 13.05 3.55
C PRO A 185 42.44 14.07 4.59
#